data_AF-A0A9E3PKC2-F1
#
_entry.id   AF-A0A9E3PKC2-F1
#
_cell.length_a   1.000
_cell.length_b   1.000
_cell.length_c   1.000
_cell.angle_alpha   90.00
_cell.angle_beta   90.00
_cell.angle_gamma   90.00
#
_symmetry.space_group_name_H-M   'P 1'
#
loop_
_entity.id
_entity.type
_entity.pdbx_description
1 polymer ?
#
loop_
_entity_poly.entity_id
_entity_poly.type
_entity_poly.pdbx_seq_one_letter_code
_entity_poly.pdbx_strand_id
1 'polypeptide(L)'
;MTATAAQIAAIHAEAKRAGLDEAMRRDLMQGVAGKRSARDLTALEAGRVIERLKGLSNGAQRPSKAARPPRVTVSGPYAAKLRALWLSAYNLGVAQSRDDAALLAFVERQTGLSHTQFLHIAHDATKAIEGLKAWIAREAAVNWPKQKDDVIGMKRAVILAQLSRAPDRAVAAFVLHCEDGAELDAIQQRLGKALRPRSRRARAA
;
A
#
# COMPACT_ATOMS: atom_id res chain seq x y z
N MET A 1 -32.53 -7.35 -28.60
CA MET A 1 -32.27 -7.85 -27.24
C MET A 1 -32.41 -6.70 -26.25
N THR A 2 -33.29 -6.86 -25.26
CA THR A 2 -33.53 -5.88 -24.19
C THR A 2 -32.34 -5.82 -23.22
N ALA A 3 -32.26 -4.77 -22.42
CA ALA A 3 -31.23 -4.60 -21.41
C ALA A 3 -31.28 -5.74 -20.39
N THR A 4 -30.12 -6.26 -20.02
CA THR A 4 -30.02 -7.33 -19.03
C THR A 4 -30.28 -6.77 -17.62
N ALA A 5 -30.68 -7.64 -16.68
CA ALA A 5 -30.85 -7.26 -15.28
C ALA A 5 -29.57 -6.63 -14.68
N ALA A 6 -28.40 -7.13 -15.08
CA ALA A 6 -27.11 -6.57 -14.67
C ALA A 6 -26.90 -5.15 -15.20
N GLN A 7 -27.29 -4.86 -16.44
CA GLN A 7 -27.19 -3.51 -17.01
C GLN A 7 -28.16 -2.54 -16.33
N ILE A 8 -29.37 -2.97 -16.03
CA ILE A 8 -30.35 -2.16 -15.29
C ILE A 8 -29.81 -1.84 -13.89
N ALA A 9 -29.27 -2.84 -13.18
CA ALA A 9 -28.64 -2.63 -11.88
C ALA A 9 -27.47 -1.64 -11.94
N ALA A 10 -26.62 -1.75 -12.97
CA ALA A 10 -25.51 -0.83 -13.19
C ALA A 10 -25.97 0.61 -13.44
N ILE A 11 -27.04 0.82 -14.22
CA ILE A 11 -27.64 2.15 -14.43
C ILE A 11 -28.09 2.77 -13.09
N HIS A 12 -28.77 2.00 -12.24
CA HIS A 12 -29.20 2.48 -10.92
C HIS A 12 -28.02 2.81 -10.01
N ALA A 13 -26.99 1.95 -9.99
CA ALA A 13 -25.80 2.15 -9.18
C ALA A 13 -25.00 3.39 -9.61
N GLU A 14 -24.78 3.58 -10.91
CA GLU A 14 -24.03 4.71 -11.45
C GLU A 14 -24.81 6.02 -11.37
N ALA A 15 -26.13 6.01 -11.56
CA ALA A 15 -26.97 7.19 -11.32
C ALA A 15 -26.90 7.66 -9.85
N LYS A 16 -26.93 6.71 -8.90
CA LYS A 16 -26.74 7.00 -7.48
C LYS A 16 -25.34 7.57 -7.19
N ARG A 17 -24.30 7.03 -7.84
CA ARG A 17 -22.92 7.54 -7.72
C ARG A 17 -22.77 8.96 -8.28
N ALA A 18 -23.42 9.25 -9.39
CA ALA A 18 -23.47 10.58 -9.98
C ALA A 18 -24.36 11.57 -9.21
N GLY A 19 -25.03 11.13 -8.13
CA GLY A 19 -25.91 11.97 -7.32
C GLY A 19 -27.21 12.36 -8.02
N LEU A 20 -27.60 11.65 -9.07
CA LEU A 20 -28.84 11.92 -9.80
C LEU A 20 -30.03 11.33 -9.05
N ASP A 21 -31.09 12.13 -8.91
CA ASP A 21 -32.38 11.63 -8.50
C ASP A 21 -33.08 10.85 -9.64
N GLU A 22 -34.26 10.32 -9.35
CA GLU A 22 -35.01 9.54 -10.32
C GLU A 22 -35.44 10.34 -11.56
N ALA A 23 -35.85 11.60 -11.39
CA ALA A 23 -36.29 12.43 -12.51
C ALA A 23 -35.12 12.75 -13.45
N MET A 24 -33.98 13.17 -12.89
CA MET A 24 -32.75 13.46 -13.62
C MET A 24 -32.19 12.23 -14.33
N ARG A 25 -32.26 11.05 -13.69
CA ARG A 25 -31.89 9.77 -14.33
C ARG A 25 -32.79 9.46 -15.54
N ARG A 26 -34.11 9.66 -15.40
CA ARG A 26 -35.07 9.41 -16.49
C ARG A 26 -34.85 10.38 -17.66
N ASP A 27 -34.57 11.64 -17.40
CA ASP A 27 -34.29 12.64 -18.42
C ASP A 27 -32.94 12.38 -19.12
N LEU A 28 -31.93 11.89 -18.39
CA LEU A 28 -30.68 11.45 -18.99
C LEU A 28 -30.87 10.26 -19.94
N MET A 29 -31.66 9.26 -19.53
CA MET A 29 -31.99 8.13 -20.39
C MET A 29 -32.77 8.58 -21.63
N GLN A 30 -33.67 9.56 -21.47
CA GLN A 30 -34.38 10.17 -22.59
C GLN A 30 -33.41 10.88 -23.56
N GLY A 31 -32.43 11.63 -23.05
CA GLY A 31 -31.45 12.33 -23.89
C GLY A 31 -30.47 11.40 -24.61
N VAL A 32 -30.10 10.28 -24.00
CA VAL A 32 -29.10 9.34 -24.56
C VAL A 32 -29.74 8.28 -25.45
N ALA A 33 -30.92 7.80 -25.09
CA ALA A 33 -31.55 6.63 -25.70
C ALA A 33 -33.02 6.86 -26.11
N GLY A 34 -33.58 8.07 -25.91
CA GLY A 34 -34.96 8.39 -26.27
C GLY A 34 -36.01 7.74 -25.39
N LYS A 35 -35.62 7.10 -24.28
CA LYS A 35 -36.50 6.30 -23.42
C LYS A 35 -36.37 6.69 -21.96
N ARG A 36 -37.50 6.75 -21.24
CA ARG A 36 -37.53 7.11 -19.81
C ARG A 36 -37.42 5.91 -18.85
N SER A 37 -37.47 4.68 -19.36
CA SER A 37 -37.43 3.45 -18.55
C SER A 37 -36.20 2.62 -18.88
N ALA A 38 -35.46 2.21 -17.86
CA ALA A 38 -34.29 1.34 -18.00
C ALA A 38 -34.64 -0.06 -18.54
N ARG A 39 -35.88 -0.52 -18.33
CA ARG A 39 -36.38 -1.82 -18.83
C ARG A 39 -36.67 -1.81 -20.32
N ASP A 40 -36.91 -0.63 -20.89
CA ASP A 40 -37.26 -0.46 -22.30
C ASP A 40 -36.01 -0.28 -23.17
N LEU A 41 -34.84 -0.13 -22.54
CA LEU A 41 -33.56 0.00 -23.23
C LEU A 41 -33.17 -1.33 -23.88
N THR A 42 -32.51 -1.23 -25.03
CA THR A 42 -31.73 -2.35 -25.58
C THR A 42 -30.41 -2.49 -24.84
N ALA A 43 -29.75 -3.64 -24.94
CA ALA A 43 -28.44 -3.84 -24.30
C ALA A 43 -27.38 -2.81 -24.76
N LEU A 44 -27.44 -2.35 -26.01
CA LEU A 44 -26.55 -1.33 -26.56
C LEU A 44 -26.89 0.08 -26.05
N GLU A 45 -28.19 0.41 -25.95
CA GLU A 45 -28.64 1.67 -25.34
C GLU A 45 -28.29 1.74 -23.86
N ALA A 46 -28.47 0.64 -23.12
CA ALA A 46 -28.08 0.54 -21.73
C ALA A 46 -26.57 0.73 -21.54
N GLY A 47 -25.74 0.14 -22.42
CA GLY A 47 -24.29 0.39 -22.45
C GLY A 47 -23.96 1.88 -22.60
N ARG A 48 -24.59 2.57 -23.55
CA ARG A 48 -24.38 4.02 -23.77
C ARG A 48 -24.82 4.87 -22.58
N VAL A 49 -25.94 4.53 -21.95
CA VAL A 49 -26.43 5.20 -20.74
C VAL A 49 -25.45 5.01 -19.58
N ILE A 50 -24.94 3.79 -19.37
CA ILE A 50 -23.94 3.49 -18.34
C ILE A 50 -22.67 4.31 -18.55
N GLU A 51 -22.14 4.36 -19.77
CA GLU A 51 -20.95 5.17 -20.08
C GLU A 51 -21.19 6.66 -19.85
N ARG A 52 -22.37 7.18 -20.22
CA ARG A 52 -22.72 8.57 -19.94
C ARG A 52 -22.79 8.86 -18.44
N LEU A 53 -23.36 7.94 -17.65
CA LEU A 53 -23.45 8.06 -16.20
C LEU A 53 -22.09 7.98 -15.52
N LYS A 54 -21.20 7.10 -15.98
CA LYS A 54 -19.80 7.05 -15.54
C LYS A 54 -19.06 8.36 -15.85
N GLY A 55 -19.30 8.95 -17.01
CA GLY A 55 -18.76 10.26 -17.36
C GLY A 55 -19.21 11.38 -16.41
N LEU A 56 -20.44 11.31 -15.90
CA LEU A 56 -20.96 12.28 -14.93
C LEU A 56 -20.49 12.02 -13.50
N SER A 57 -20.35 10.74 -13.09
CA SER A 57 -19.81 10.40 -11.77
C SER A 57 -18.32 10.76 -11.61
N ASN A 58 -17.57 10.85 -12.71
CA ASN A 58 -16.21 11.39 -12.72
C ASN A 58 -16.14 12.90 -12.39
N GLY A 59 -17.22 13.66 -12.65
CA GLY A 59 -17.29 15.10 -12.38
C GLY A 59 -17.92 15.45 -11.02
N ALA A 60 -18.77 14.59 -10.47
CA ALA A 60 -19.47 14.80 -9.20
C ALA A 60 -18.78 14.06 -8.05
N GLN A 61 -17.55 14.45 -7.71
CA GLN A 61 -16.90 13.95 -6.50
C GLN A 61 -17.55 14.57 -5.25
N ARG A 62 -18.47 13.83 -4.62
CA ARG A 62 -18.62 13.94 -3.16
C ARG A 62 -17.26 13.57 -2.53
N PRO A 63 -16.82 14.23 -1.44
CA PRO A 63 -15.52 13.97 -0.85
C PRO A 63 -15.52 12.61 -0.12
N SER A 64 -15.45 11.52 -0.88
CA SER A 64 -15.07 10.22 -0.35
C SER A 64 -13.54 10.17 -0.37
N LYS A 65 -12.94 10.03 0.82
CA LYS A 65 -11.53 9.70 1.08
C LYS A 65 -10.75 9.41 -0.19
N ALA A 66 -9.91 10.38 -0.60
CA ALA A 66 -8.96 10.33 -1.71
C ALA A 66 -8.84 8.93 -2.32
N ALA A 67 -9.34 8.76 -3.55
CA ALA A 67 -8.99 7.63 -4.37
C ALA A 67 -7.46 7.55 -4.36
N ARG A 68 -6.95 6.57 -3.62
CA ARG A 68 -5.52 6.39 -3.43
C ARG A 68 -4.93 6.27 -4.83
N PRO A 69 -3.90 7.07 -5.20
CA PRO A 69 -3.26 6.93 -6.49
C PRO A 69 -2.89 5.46 -6.72
N PRO A 70 -2.84 4.98 -7.99
CA PRO A 70 -2.44 3.61 -8.28
C PRO A 70 -1.20 3.28 -7.45
N ARG A 71 -1.28 2.19 -6.68
CA ARG A 71 -0.17 1.82 -5.79
C ARG A 71 1.05 1.63 -6.68
N VAL A 72 1.99 2.56 -6.60
CA VAL A 72 3.32 2.36 -7.15
C VAL A 72 3.85 1.11 -6.47
N THR A 73 4.06 0.04 -7.22
CA THR A 73 4.57 -1.23 -6.72
C THR A 73 5.99 -1.42 -7.23
N VAL A 74 6.93 -1.73 -6.34
CA VAL A 74 8.28 -2.09 -6.78
C VAL A 74 8.29 -3.51 -7.34
N SER A 75 8.84 -3.67 -8.54
CA SER A 75 9.01 -4.95 -9.23
C SER A 75 10.48 -5.12 -9.64
N GLY A 76 10.97 -6.36 -9.68
CA GLY A 76 12.35 -6.69 -10.02
C GLY A 76 13.02 -7.63 -9.01
N PRO A 77 14.19 -8.21 -9.36
CA PRO A 77 14.88 -9.21 -8.54
C PRO A 77 15.20 -8.73 -7.12
N TYR A 78 15.45 -7.43 -6.93
CA TYR A 78 15.81 -6.87 -5.62
C TYR A 78 14.62 -6.26 -4.86
N ALA A 79 13.44 -6.19 -5.49
CA ALA A 79 12.27 -5.52 -4.93
C ALA A 79 11.77 -6.15 -3.62
N ALA A 80 11.88 -7.48 -3.48
CA ALA A 80 11.46 -8.19 -2.26
C ALA A 80 12.35 -7.81 -1.06
N LYS A 81 13.67 -7.80 -1.25
CA LYS A 81 14.63 -7.47 -0.18
C LYS A 81 14.49 -6.01 0.28
N LEU A 82 14.32 -5.09 -0.66
CA LEU A 82 14.10 -3.67 -0.36
C LEU A 82 12.78 -3.43 0.38
N ARG A 83 11.69 -4.09 -0.02
CA ARG A 83 10.41 -4.03 0.70
C ARG A 83 10.50 -4.61 2.11
N ALA A 84 11.22 -5.71 2.29
CA ALA A 84 11.42 -6.30 3.60
C ALA A 84 12.15 -5.33 4.56
N LEU A 85 13.25 -4.71 4.10
CA LEU A 85 13.98 -3.70 4.88
C LEU A 85 13.12 -2.47 5.18
N TRP A 86 12.33 -2.01 4.20
CA TRP A 86 11.40 -0.90 4.40
C TRP A 86 10.33 -1.22 5.45
N LEU A 87 9.77 -2.42 5.40
CA LEU A 87 8.79 -2.87 6.38
C LEU A 87 9.42 -3.01 7.77
N SER A 88 10.68 -3.42 7.87
CA SER A 88 11.45 -3.39 9.12
C SER A 88 11.59 -1.98 9.68
N ALA A 89 11.98 -1.01 8.84
CA ALA A 89 12.04 0.41 9.24
C ALA A 89 10.69 0.92 9.75
N TYR A 90 9.59 0.56 9.06
CA TYR A 90 8.23 0.91 9.48
C TYR A 90 7.83 0.22 10.80
N ASN A 91 8.17 -1.04 10.98
CA ASN A 91 7.88 -1.79 12.22
C ASN A 91 8.73 -1.31 13.41
N LEU A 92 9.89 -0.71 13.17
CA LEU A 92 10.69 -0.03 14.19
C LEU A 92 10.17 1.40 14.49
N GLY A 93 9.21 1.90 13.72
CA GLY A 93 8.69 3.26 13.85
C GLY A 93 9.61 4.35 13.28
N VAL A 94 10.63 3.96 12.51
CA VAL A 94 11.55 4.88 11.83
C VAL A 94 10.91 5.44 10.56
N ALA A 95 10.34 4.57 9.73
CA ALA A 95 9.56 4.98 8.56
C ALA A 95 8.11 5.31 8.96
N GLN A 96 7.57 6.42 8.45
CA GLN A 96 6.20 6.84 8.77
C GLN A 96 5.12 6.13 7.95
N SER A 97 5.48 5.69 6.74
CA SER A 97 4.63 4.98 5.80
C SER A 97 5.26 3.65 5.40
N ARG A 98 4.43 2.65 5.17
CA ARG A 98 4.83 1.33 4.65
C ARG A 98 4.80 1.25 3.12
N ASP A 99 4.47 2.36 2.46
CA ASP A 99 4.16 2.36 1.04
C ASP A 99 5.44 2.35 0.19
N ASP A 100 5.41 1.58 -0.90
CA ASP A 100 6.49 1.45 -1.86
C ASP A 100 6.90 2.80 -2.49
N ALA A 101 5.96 3.73 -2.71
CA ALA A 101 6.29 5.07 -3.17
C ALA A 101 7.20 5.83 -2.18
N ALA A 102 6.98 5.64 -0.88
CA ALA A 102 7.83 6.26 0.15
C ALA A 102 9.21 5.61 0.22
N LEU A 103 9.30 4.29 -0.03
CA LEU A 103 10.56 3.57 -0.21
C LEU A 103 11.34 4.14 -1.41
N LEU A 104 10.69 4.26 -2.58
CA LEU A 104 11.33 4.79 -3.79
C LEU A 104 11.88 6.20 -3.56
N ALA A 105 11.04 7.10 -3.04
CA ALA A 105 11.44 8.47 -2.75
C ALA A 105 12.57 8.55 -1.71
N PHE A 106 12.60 7.63 -0.74
CA PHE A 106 13.70 7.56 0.23
C PHE A 106 15.01 7.13 -0.44
N VAL A 107 14.99 6.05 -1.23
CA VAL A 107 16.19 5.56 -1.92
C VAL A 107 16.75 6.61 -2.85
N GLU A 108 15.90 7.24 -3.66
CA GLU A 108 16.29 8.32 -4.58
C GLU A 108 17.00 9.47 -3.84
N ARG A 109 16.44 9.93 -2.71
CA ARG A 109 17.08 10.99 -1.89
C ARG A 109 18.41 10.59 -1.27
N GLN A 110 18.60 9.31 -0.94
CA GLN A 110 19.82 8.85 -0.25
C GLN A 110 20.96 8.50 -1.21
N THR A 111 20.64 8.00 -2.40
CA THR A 111 21.65 7.48 -3.34
C THR A 111 21.76 8.29 -4.62
N GLY A 112 20.84 9.21 -4.90
CA GLY A 112 20.77 9.94 -6.15
C GLY A 112 20.36 9.07 -7.35
N LEU A 113 19.99 7.81 -7.11
CA LEU A 113 19.53 6.89 -8.15
C LEU A 113 18.12 7.29 -8.58
N SER A 114 18.04 8.17 -9.57
CA SER A 114 16.78 8.46 -10.25
C SER A 114 16.33 7.21 -11.02
N HIS A 115 15.02 6.90 -10.98
CA HIS A 115 14.39 5.69 -11.53
C HIS A 115 14.61 4.39 -10.75
N THR A 116 13.76 3.40 -11.02
CA THR A 116 13.74 2.05 -10.43
C THR A 116 14.91 1.15 -10.87
N GLN A 117 16.03 1.72 -11.34
CA GLN A 117 17.19 0.95 -11.84
C GLN A 117 17.78 0.03 -10.78
N PHE A 118 17.84 0.49 -9.53
CA PHE A 118 18.26 -0.32 -8.38
C PHE A 118 17.37 -1.54 -8.10
N LEU A 119 16.19 -1.64 -8.75
CA LEU A 119 15.39 -2.85 -8.69
C LEU A 119 15.91 -3.96 -9.61
N HIS A 120 16.76 -3.62 -10.59
CA HIS A 120 17.24 -4.51 -11.65
C HIS A 120 18.77 -4.62 -11.73
N ILE A 121 19.51 -3.57 -11.38
CA ILE A 121 20.98 -3.52 -11.46
C ILE A 121 21.60 -3.84 -10.10
N ALA A 122 22.43 -4.90 -10.05
CA ALA A 122 22.99 -5.45 -8.82
C ALA A 122 23.81 -4.44 -8.00
N HIS A 123 24.65 -3.65 -8.66
CA HIS A 123 25.48 -2.63 -8.03
C HIS A 123 24.63 -1.55 -7.33
N ASP A 124 23.61 -1.06 -8.02
CA ASP A 124 22.71 -0.02 -7.51
C ASP A 124 21.77 -0.54 -6.44
N ALA A 125 21.30 -1.79 -6.59
CA ALA A 125 20.56 -2.50 -5.56
C ALA A 125 21.37 -2.62 -4.26
N THR A 126 22.66 -2.95 -4.37
CA THR A 126 23.56 -3.07 -3.22
C THR A 126 23.70 -1.73 -2.49
N LYS A 127 23.89 -0.63 -3.23
CA LYS A 127 23.94 0.72 -2.65
C LYS A 127 22.65 1.07 -1.91
N ALA A 128 21.49 0.79 -2.52
CA ALA A 128 20.19 1.04 -1.89
C ALA A 128 19.96 0.19 -0.62
N ILE A 129 20.32 -1.09 -0.67
CA ILE A 129 20.20 -2.03 0.47
C ILE A 129 21.08 -1.60 1.63
N GLU A 130 22.36 -1.30 1.39
CA GLU A 130 23.27 -0.89 2.46
C GLU A 130 22.93 0.50 3.00
N GLY A 131 22.46 1.42 2.16
CA GLY A 131 21.93 2.71 2.60
C GLY A 131 20.74 2.56 3.55
N LEU A 132 19.79 1.67 3.23
CA LEU A 132 18.67 1.36 4.12
C LEU A 132 19.13 0.74 5.44
N LYS A 133 20.03 -0.25 5.40
CA LYS A 133 20.56 -0.89 6.61
C LYS A 133 21.28 0.10 7.51
N ALA A 134 22.14 0.96 6.96
CA ALA A 134 22.88 1.96 7.71
C ALA A 134 21.94 3.00 8.34
N TRP A 135 20.93 3.46 7.60
CA TRP A 135 19.92 4.36 8.13
C TRP A 135 19.12 3.74 9.28
N ILE A 136 18.64 2.51 9.10
CA ILE A 136 17.89 1.79 10.15
C ILE A 136 18.79 1.54 11.37
N ALA A 137 20.05 1.15 11.18
CA ALA A 137 21.00 0.95 12.27
C ALA A 137 21.18 2.24 13.10
N ARG A 138 21.33 3.39 12.43
CA ARG A 138 21.47 4.68 13.08
C ARG A 138 20.21 5.10 13.86
N GLU A 139 19.04 5.05 13.21
CA GLU A 139 17.79 5.54 13.84
C GLU A 139 17.23 4.57 14.88
N ALA A 140 17.47 3.27 14.70
CA ALA A 140 16.87 2.24 15.51
C ALA A 140 17.84 1.42 16.37
N ALA A 141 19.14 1.71 16.35
CA ALA A 141 20.18 0.96 17.04
C ALA A 141 20.15 -0.55 16.68
N VAL A 142 19.85 -0.87 15.42
CA VAL A 142 19.86 -2.26 14.93
C VAL A 142 21.29 -2.70 14.66
N ASN A 143 21.68 -3.84 15.24
CA ASN A 143 22.96 -4.48 14.96
C ASN A 143 22.78 -5.60 13.93
N TRP A 144 23.12 -5.34 12.67
CA TRP A 144 22.96 -6.31 11.59
C TRP A 144 24.02 -7.42 11.65
N PRO A 145 23.68 -8.67 11.26
CA PRO A 145 24.68 -9.73 11.15
C PRO A 145 25.73 -9.41 10.07
N LYS A 146 26.94 -9.94 10.24
CA LYS A 146 28.05 -9.74 9.27
C LYS A 146 27.80 -10.44 7.94
N GLN A 147 27.09 -11.57 7.96
CA GLN A 147 26.78 -12.35 6.76
C GLN A 147 25.61 -11.69 6.00
N LYS A 148 25.81 -11.40 4.71
CA LYS A 148 24.85 -10.64 3.89
C LYS A 148 23.56 -11.40 3.54
N ASP A 149 23.62 -12.73 3.66
CA ASP A 149 22.54 -13.65 3.30
C ASP A 149 21.90 -14.31 4.53
N ASP A 150 22.30 -13.88 5.74
CA ASP A 150 21.71 -14.33 7.00
C ASP A 150 20.35 -13.65 7.26
N VAL A 151 19.32 -14.15 6.55
CA VAL A 151 17.95 -13.62 6.63
C VAL A 151 17.39 -13.76 8.05
N ILE A 152 17.65 -14.88 8.72
CA ILE A 152 17.17 -15.14 10.09
C ILE A 152 17.82 -14.18 11.07
N GLY A 153 19.14 -14.02 11.02
CA GLY A 153 19.88 -13.06 11.83
C GLY A 153 19.43 -11.61 11.59
N MET A 154 19.11 -11.24 10.35
CA MET A 154 18.54 -9.92 10.05
C MET A 154 17.18 -9.71 10.72
N LYS A 155 16.28 -10.70 10.67
CA LYS A 155 14.97 -10.63 11.34
C LYS A 155 15.13 -10.54 12.86
N ARG A 156 15.98 -11.38 13.45
CA ARG A 156 16.31 -11.33 14.88
C ARG A 156 16.84 -9.97 15.29
N ALA A 157 17.77 -9.39 14.53
CA ALA A 157 18.32 -8.07 14.81
C ALA A 157 17.25 -6.97 14.90
N VAL A 158 16.27 -7.01 13.99
CA VAL A 158 15.13 -6.07 14.03
C VAL A 158 14.28 -6.28 15.28
N ILE A 159 13.96 -7.53 15.60
CA ILE A 159 13.14 -7.87 16.77
C ILE A 159 13.85 -7.51 18.08
N LEU A 160 15.14 -7.77 18.20
CA LEU A 160 15.94 -7.39 19.36
C LEU A 160 15.95 -5.86 19.55
N ALA A 161 16.05 -5.09 18.45
CA ALA A 161 15.91 -3.65 18.51
C ALA A 161 14.48 -3.18 18.86
N GLN A 162 13.44 -3.95 18.54
CA GLN A 162 12.10 -3.67 19.03
C GLN A 162 11.98 -3.92 20.54
N LEU A 163 12.57 -5.02 21.02
CA LEU A 163 12.54 -5.42 22.43
C LEU A 163 13.35 -4.47 23.32
N SER A 164 14.39 -3.81 22.83
CA SER A 164 15.06 -2.75 23.59
C SER A 164 14.16 -1.55 23.91
N ARG A 165 13.09 -1.34 23.13
CA ARG A 165 12.10 -0.25 23.30
C ARG A 165 10.84 -0.68 24.05
N ALA A 166 10.52 -1.97 23.98
CA ALA A 166 9.41 -2.59 24.69
C ALA A 166 9.89 -3.94 25.23
N PRO A 167 10.55 -3.95 26.40
CA PRO A 167 11.18 -5.15 26.94
C PRO A 167 10.16 -6.26 27.21
N ASP A 168 10.45 -7.45 26.68
CA ASP A 168 9.75 -8.70 26.97
C ASP A 168 10.80 -9.81 27.00
N ARG A 169 11.15 -10.26 28.21
CA ARG A 169 12.25 -11.21 28.43
C ARG A 169 11.95 -12.60 27.86
N ALA A 170 10.69 -13.02 27.88
CA ALA A 170 10.29 -14.31 27.34
C ALA A 170 10.42 -14.31 25.81
N VAL A 171 9.93 -13.26 25.16
CA VAL A 171 10.07 -13.09 23.71
C VAL A 171 11.54 -12.94 23.32
N ALA A 172 12.35 -12.21 24.09
CA ALA A 172 13.78 -12.09 23.82
C ALA A 172 14.50 -13.45 23.84
N ALA A 173 14.26 -14.26 24.87
CA ALA A 173 14.87 -15.59 24.98
C ALA A 173 14.46 -16.52 23.83
N PHE A 174 13.18 -16.46 23.42
CA PHE A 174 12.67 -17.21 22.28
C PHE A 174 13.34 -16.80 20.96
N VAL A 175 13.37 -15.50 20.68
CA VAL A 175 13.89 -14.94 19.42
C VAL A 175 15.36 -15.30 19.18
N LEU A 176 16.18 -15.37 20.24
CA LEU A 176 17.60 -15.73 20.13
C LEU A 176 17.83 -17.12 19.53
N HIS A 177 16.87 -18.04 19.66
CA HIS A 177 17.01 -19.43 19.24
C HIS A 177 16.01 -19.82 18.12
N CYS A 178 15.03 -18.96 17.79
CA CYS A 178 14.02 -19.22 16.78
C CYS A 178 14.61 -19.13 15.36
N GLU A 179 14.73 -20.26 14.67
CA GLU A 179 15.21 -20.37 13.28
C GLU A 179 14.06 -20.26 12.26
N ASP A 180 12.80 -20.23 12.72
CA ASP A 180 11.64 -20.11 11.85
C ASP A 180 11.42 -18.65 11.41
N GLY A 181 11.66 -18.39 10.13
CA GLY A 181 11.47 -17.08 9.55
C GLY A 181 10.03 -16.54 9.62
N ALA A 182 9.01 -17.40 9.58
CA ALA A 182 7.61 -16.99 9.63
C ALA A 182 7.19 -16.60 11.06
N GLU A 183 7.66 -17.33 12.07
CA GLU A 183 7.47 -16.96 13.47
C GLU A 183 8.12 -15.61 13.78
N LEU A 184 9.35 -15.40 13.32
CA LEU A 184 10.05 -14.12 13.47
C LEU A 184 9.27 -12.98 12.78
N ASP A 185 8.74 -13.20 11.59
CA ASP A 185 7.92 -12.19 10.90
C ASP A 185 6.66 -11.83 11.69
N ALA A 186 5.98 -12.83 12.26
CA ALA A 186 4.80 -12.62 13.09
C ALA A 186 5.14 -11.82 14.36
N ILE A 187 6.26 -12.14 15.02
CA ILE A 187 6.75 -11.41 16.19
C ILE A 187 7.09 -9.96 15.82
N GLN A 188 7.84 -9.75 14.74
CA GLN A 188 8.25 -8.42 14.28
C GLN A 188 7.03 -7.53 13.98
N GLN A 189 6.01 -8.08 13.32
CA GLN A 189 4.77 -7.37 13.02
C GLN A 189 3.98 -7.03 14.29
N ARG A 190 3.86 -7.97 15.22
CA ARG A 190 3.15 -7.78 16.50
C ARG A 190 3.80 -6.68 17.34
N LEU A 191 5.11 -6.78 17.56
CA LEU A 191 5.87 -5.77 18.30
C LEU A 191 5.83 -4.42 17.61
N GLY A 192 5.93 -4.38 16.27
CA GLY A 192 5.85 -3.13 15.51
C GLY A 192 4.49 -2.43 15.62
N LYS A 193 3.39 -3.18 15.68
CA LYS A 193 2.05 -2.61 15.95
C LYS A 193 1.98 -1.96 17.34
N ALA A 194 2.61 -2.55 18.34
CA ALA A 194 2.64 -2.01 19.70
C ALA A 194 3.56 -0.77 19.83
N LEU A 195 4.69 -0.74 19.10
CA LEU A 195 5.68 0.34 19.19
C LEU A 195 5.27 1.63 18.47
N ARG A 196 4.75 1.54 17.24
CA ARG A 196 4.51 2.72 16.38
C ARG A 196 3.67 3.85 17.00
N PRO A 197 2.57 3.58 17.73
CA PRO A 197 1.81 4.66 18.36
C PRO A 197 2.65 5.48 19.35
N ARG A 198 3.58 4.84 20.07
CA ARG A 198 4.47 5.48 21.04
C ARG A 198 5.52 6.35 20.33
N SER A 199 6.14 5.83 19.27
CA SER A 199 7.13 6.58 18.47
C SER A 199 6.54 7.82 17.80
N ARG A 200 5.28 7.75 17.33
CA ARG A 200 4.59 8.91 16.74
C ARG A 200 4.30 10.02 17.75
N ARG A 201 3.92 9.67 18.98
CA ARG A 201 3.70 10.65 20.06
C ARG A 201 5.00 11.34 20.47
N ALA A 202 6.09 10.59 20.60
CA ALA A 202 7.39 11.13 21.00
C ALA A 202 8.02 12.11 19.98
N ARG A 203 7.65 12.02 18.70
CA ARG A 203 8.12 12.96 17.65
C ARG A 203 7.20 14.16 17.42
N ALA A 204 6.01 14.16 18.03
CA ALA A 204 5.02 15.24 17.91
C ALA A 204 5.02 16.20 19.11
N ALA A 205 5.80 15.89 20.15
CA ALA A 205 6.10 16.72 21.31
C ALA A 205 7.49 17.35 21.13
#